data_AF-A0A928IHF9-F1
#
_entry.id   AF-A0A928IHF9-F1
#
_cell.length_a   1.000
_cell.length_b   1.000
_cell.length_c   1.000
_cell.angle_alpha   90.00
_cell.angle_beta   90.00
_cell.angle_gamma   90.00
#
_symmetry.space_group_name_H-M   'P 1'
#
loop_
_entity.id
_entity.type
_entity.pdbx_description
1 polymer ?
#
loop_
_entity_poly.entity_id
_entity_poly.type
_entity_poly.pdbx_seq_one_letter_code
_entity_poly.pdbx_strand_id
1 'polypeptide(L)' 'MNYKKETQFFCENIKYLRKKHSLSLTSMAKKMGVSKKTLESIEQGVIPERMTCRVLFNISKNFGIEPPEMLSEFLE' A
#
# COMPACT_ATOMS: atom_id res chain seq x y z
N MET A 1 -0.55 17.21 -11.52
CA MET A 1 -0.44 16.07 -10.60
C MET A 1 0.70 16.31 -9.62
N ASN A 2 0.48 16.13 -8.31
CA ASN A 2 1.55 16.20 -7.31
C ASN A 2 1.93 14.78 -6.89
N TYR A 3 2.73 14.13 -7.73
CA TYR A 3 3.13 12.72 -7.59
C TYR A 3 3.82 12.40 -6.26
N LYS A 4 4.48 13.41 -5.65
CA LYS A 4 5.14 13.26 -4.35
C LYS A 4 4.13 13.10 -3.21
N LYS A 5 3.03 13.85 -3.25
CA LYS A 5 1.93 13.70 -2.29
C LYS A 5 1.20 12.37 -2.47
N GLU A 6 0.87 11.99 -3.71
CA GLU A 6 0.20 10.71 -4.01
C GLU A 6 1.02 9.51 -3.54
N THR A 7 2.34 9.55 -3.73
CA THR A 7 3.27 8.53 -3.22
C THR A 7 3.27 8.46 -1.70
N GLN A 8 3.25 9.62 -1.03
CA GLN A 8 3.20 9.69 0.43
C GLN A 8 1.88 9.11 0.95
N PHE A 9 0.75 9.54 0.38
CA PHE A 9 -0.57 9.02 0.74
C PHE A 9 -0.65 7.52 0.54
N PHE A 10 -0.18 6.99 -0.59
CA PHE A 10 -0.10 5.55 -0.81
C PHE A 10 0.62 4.83 0.33
N CYS A 11 1.82 5.27 0.69
CA CYS A 11 2.63 4.65 1.73
C CYS A 11 1.96 4.68 3.10
N GLU A 12 1.36 5.82 3.46
CA GLU A 12 0.63 5.99 4.72
C GLU A 12 -0.64 5.13 4.76
N ASN A 13 -1.37 5.05 3.64
CA ASN A 13 -2.57 4.26 3.46
C ASN A 13 -2.30 2.76 3.59
N ILE A 14 -1.21 2.25 3.02
CA ILE A 14 -0.80 0.84 3.21
C ILE A 14 -0.57 0.53 4.70
N LYS A 15 0.14 1.43 5.39
CA LYS A 15 0.42 1.29 6.83
C LYS A 15 -0.87 1.34 7.66
N TYR A 16 -1.78 2.25 7.31
CA TYR A 16 -3.08 2.37 7.93
C TYR A 16 -3.90 1.09 7.75
N LEU A 17 -4.05 0.59 6.51
CA LEU A 17 -4.79 -0.63 6.22
C LEU A 17 -4.26 -1.83 6.99
N ARG A 18 -2.93 -2.00 7.02
CA ARG A 18 -2.32 -3.10 7.78
C ARG A 18 -2.72 -3.04 9.25
N LYS A 19 -2.66 -1.86 9.87
CA LYS A 19 -3.01 -1.65 11.28
C LYS A 19 -4.52 -1.80 11.53
N LYS A 20 -5.38 -1.22 10.67
CA LYS A 20 -6.86 -1.33 10.73
C LYS A 20 -7.30 -2.80 10.77
N HIS A 21 -6.64 -3.64 9.97
CA HIS A 21 -6.93 -5.08 9.91
C HIS A 21 -6.08 -5.95 10.84
N SER A 22 -5.28 -5.36 11.75
CA SER A 22 -4.41 -6.07 12.69
C SER A 22 -3.48 -7.10 12.03
N LEU A 23 -3.02 -6.81 10.81
CA LEU A 23 -2.18 -7.70 10.02
C LEU A 23 -0.70 -7.56 10.43
N SER A 24 -0.02 -8.71 10.55
CA SER A 24 1.44 -8.73 10.60
C SER A 24 2.03 -8.23 9.27
N LEU A 25 3.29 -7.79 9.30
CA LEU A 25 4.01 -7.41 8.07
C LEU A 25 4.03 -8.56 7.05
N THR A 26 4.26 -9.79 7.50
CA THR A 26 4.29 -10.97 6.61
C THR A 26 2.92 -11.25 6.00
N SER A 27 1.85 -11.15 6.80
CA SER A 27 0.48 -11.38 6.32
C SER A 27 0.05 -10.32 5.31
N MET A 28 0.36 -9.05 5.56
CA MET A 28 0.07 -7.96 4.64
C MET A 28 0.88 -8.05 3.35
N ALA A 29 2.18 -8.34 3.45
CA ALA A 29 3.06 -8.51 2.30
C ALA A 29 2.55 -9.64 1.38
N LYS A 30 2.10 -10.76 1.96
CA LYS A 30 1.47 -11.86 1.23
C LYS A 30 0.20 -11.42 0.49
N LYS A 31 -0.66 -10.62 1.13
CA LYS A 31 -1.87 -10.07 0.49
C LYS A 31 -1.56 -9.13 -0.66
N MET A 32 -0.54 -8.29 -0.51
CA MET A 32 -0.06 -7.37 -1.55
C MET A 32 0.74 -8.08 -2.66
N GLY A 33 1.20 -9.31 -2.44
CA GLY A 33 2.05 -10.04 -3.39
C GLY A 33 3.48 -9.49 -3.46
N VAL A 34 3.99 -8.96 -2.34
CA VAL A 34 5.34 -8.38 -2.23
C VAL A 34 6.14 -9.09 -1.13
N SER A 35 7.45 -8.82 -1.08
CA SER A 35 8.29 -9.28 0.04
C SER A 35 8.00 -8.47 1.32
N LYS A 36 8.28 -9.05 2.49
CA LYS A 36 8.20 -8.33 3.78
C LYS A 36 9.05 -7.05 3.76
N LYS A 37 10.27 -7.13 3.22
CA LYS A 37 11.18 -5.99 3.10
C LYS A 37 10.61 -4.88 2.22
N THR A 38 9.96 -5.25 1.11
CA THR A 38 9.26 -4.31 0.24
C THR A 38 8.16 -3.58 1.00
N LEU A 39 7.35 -4.31 1.77
CA LEU A 39 6.32 -3.68 2.61
C LEU A 39 6.92 -2.73 3.65
N GLU A 40 8.00 -3.13 4.32
CA GLU A 40 8.70 -2.27 5.28
C GLU A 40 9.18 -0.96 4.63
N SER A 41 9.75 -1.03 3.42
CA SER A 41 10.15 0.17 2.66
C SER A 41 8.94 1.05 2.31
N ILE A 42 7.83 0.45 1.87
CA ILE A 42 6.60 1.18 1.55
C ILE A 42 6.08 1.90 2.80
N GLU A 43 6.00 1.24 3.96
CA GLU A 43 5.53 1.88 5.20
C GLU A 43 6.47 2.94 5.78
N GLN A 44 7.70 3.01 5.26
CA GLN A 44 8.68 4.06 5.52
C GLN A 44 8.62 5.20 4.48
N GLY A 45 7.71 5.15 3.51
CA GLY A 45 7.53 6.18 2.48
C GLY A 45 8.33 5.94 1.21
N VAL A 46 8.89 4.74 1.01
CA VAL A 46 9.74 4.41 -0.14
C VAL A 46 9.06 3.36 -1.01
N ILE A 47 8.65 3.75 -2.21
CA ILE A 47 8.18 2.83 -3.25
C ILE A 47 9.39 2.29 -4.03
N PRO A 48 9.63 0.97 -4.06
CA PRO A 48 10.71 0.41 -4.87
C PRO A 48 10.48 0.60 -6.37
N GLU A 49 11.53 0.95 -7.11
CA GLU A 49 11.45 1.23 -8.56
C GLU A 49 10.87 0.08 -9.40
N ARG A 50 11.07 -1.17 -8.95
CA ARG A 50 10.60 -2.38 -9.64
C ARG A 50 9.22 -2.85 -9.15
N MET A 51 8.51 -2.05 -8.38
CA MET A 51 7.15 -2.39 -7.95
C MET A 51 6.22 -2.38 -9.15
N THR A 52 5.47 -3.46 -9.34
CA THR A 52 4.51 -3.56 -10.44
C THR A 52 3.13 -3.07 -10.00
N CYS A 53 2.31 -2.63 -10.97
CA CYS A 53 0.93 -2.24 -10.72
C CYS A 53 0.06 -3.38 -10.14
N ARG A 54 0.52 -4.64 -10.20
CA ARG A 54 -0.14 -5.80 -9.58
C ARG A 54 -0.41 -5.58 -8.09
N VAL A 55 0.45 -4.81 -7.40
CA VAL A 55 0.27 -4.46 -5.99
C VAL A 55 -1.06 -3.74 -5.77
N LEU A 56 -1.40 -2.77 -6.62
CA LEU A 56 -2.66 -2.02 -6.53
C LEU A 56 -3.87 -2.96 -6.70
N PHE A 57 -3.85 -3.83 -7.71
CA PHE A 57 -4.92 -4.81 -7.92
C PHE A 57 -5.06 -5.79 -6.74
N ASN A 58 -3.95 -6.21 -6.15
CA ASN A 58 -3.98 -7.09 -4.99
C ASN A 58 -4.59 -6.41 -3.76
N ILE A 59 -4.29 -5.12 -3.53
CA ILE A 59 -4.91 -4.34 -2.46
C ILE A 59 -6.41 -4.22 -2.73
N SER A 60 -6.79 -3.81 -3.94
CA SER A 60 -8.19 -3.66 -4.34
C SER A 60 -8.98 -4.94 -4.10
N LYS A 61 -8.47 -6.09 -4.57
CA LYS A 61 -9.11 -7.39 -4.36
C LYS A 61 -9.23 -7.82 -2.90
N ASN A 62 -8.25 -7.49 -2.06
CA ASN A 62 -8.21 -7.95 -0.66
C ASN A 62 -8.98 -7.06 0.31
N PHE A 63 -9.14 -5.77 -0.03
CA PHE A 63 -9.68 -4.76 0.88
C PHE A 63 -10.88 -4.00 0.30
N GLY A 64 -11.22 -4.20 -0.98
CA GLY A 64 -12.35 -3.55 -1.63
C GLY A 64 -12.13 -2.07 -1.94
N ILE A 65 -10.87 -1.65 -2.10
CA ILE A 65 -10.47 -0.25 -2.28
C ILE A 65 -10.14 -0.01 -3.74
N GLU A 66 -10.66 1.05 -4.33
CA GLU A 66 -10.35 1.40 -5.71
C GLU A 66 -8.95 2.06 -5.80
N PRO A 67 -8.17 1.82 -6.88
CA PRO A 67 -6.81 2.37 -6.99
C PRO A 67 -6.68 3.90 -6.77
N PRO A 68 -7.63 4.77 -7.21
CA PRO A 68 -7.56 6.19 -6.90
C PRO A 68 -7.63 6.51 -5.40
N GLU A 69 -8.42 5.77 -4.63
CA GLU A 69 -8.56 5.94 -3.17
C GLU A 69 -7.28 5.54 -2.42
N MET A 70 -6.48 4.64 -2.99
CA MET A 70 -5.18 4.30 -2.40
C MET A 70 -4.23 5.49 -2.41
N LEU A 71 -4.43 6.47 -3.29
CA LEU A 71 -3.59 7.65 -3.47
C LEU A 71 -4.19 8.92 -2.85
N SER A 72 -5.37 8.84 -2.22
CA SER A 72 -6.04 9.98 -1.58
C SER A 72 -5.57 10.20 -0.14
N GLU A 73 -5.75 11.42 0.33
CA GLU A 73 -5.41 11.86 1.70
C GLU A 73 -6.20 11.11 2.78
N PHE A 74 -7.43 10.70 2.44
CA PHE A 74 -8.32 9.98 3.34
C PHE A 74 -8.73 8.66 2.71
N LEU A 75 -8.77 7.62 3.54
CA LEU A 75 -9.13 6.27 3.17
C LEU A 75 -10.25 5.82 4.12
N GLU A 76 -11.49 5.85 3.63
CA GLU A 76 -12.72 5.60 4.40
C GLU A 76 -12.95 4.10 4.63
#